data_AF-A0A7S0WLI0-F1
#
_entry.id   AF-A0A7S0WLI0-F1
#
_cell.length_a   1.000
_cell.length_b   1.000
_cell.length_c   1.000
_cell.angle_alpha   90.00
_cell.angle_beta   90.00
_cell.angle_gamma   90.00
#
_symmetry.space_group_name_H-M   'P 1'
#
loop_
_entity.id
_entity.type
_entity.pdbx_description
1 polymer ?
#
loop_
_entity_poly.entity_id
_entity_poly.type
_entity_poly.pdbx_seq_one_letter_code
_entity_poly.pdbx_strand_id
1 'polypeptide(L)'
;GNLAEPRFIALPGATAQADALTRAVHAAAFDALLARVRVALRGVAALPEWRKGGSEGGAGGLALPSFSAYPLAYVTAMGEYLMEVPQLLELLMSDASGMAGGSEGGAGGESSAAQDEAREELAAAWLDRVVSGAAGAYADALAGVTELTAQGGVQLAADVEYFCNVMSALHVMPPPALLTIQLFAGVPAAEFVEAAKAALAEGGVDAATLKSLAAARHIALDT
;
A
#
# COMPACT_ATOMS: atom_id res chain seq x y z
N GLY A 1 6.80 39.61 -10.70
CA GLY A 1 8.19 40.12 -10.54
C GLY A 1 9.14 38.96 -10.73
N ASN A 2 10.14 39.11 -11.60
CA ASN A 2 11.04 38.03 -12.04
C ASN A 2 12.06 37.69 -10.93
N LEU A 3 12.06 36.45 -10.45
CA LEU A 3 13.00 35.94 -9.43
C LEU A 3 14.46 35.83 -9.94
N ALA A 4 14.71 36.10 -11.23
CA ALA A 4 16.06 36.15 -11.81
C ALA A 4 16.81 37.48 -11.58
N GLU A 5 16.22 38.44 -10.85
CA GLU A 5 16.90 39.69 -10.51
C GLU A 5 17.94 39.50 -9.38
N PRO A 6 19.23 39.82 -9.59
CA PRO A 6 20.32 39.58 -8.63
C PRO A 6 20.21 40.34 -7.30
N ARG A 7 19.17 41.16 -7.13
CA ARG A 7 18.83 41.88 -5.90
C ARG A 7 17.95 41.08 -4.93
N PHE A 8 17.44 39.92 -5.34
CA PHE A 8 16.66 39.02 -4.50
C PHE A 8 17.33 37.64 -4.38
N ILE A 9 18.59 37.61 -3.95
CA ILE A 9 19.24 36.36 -3.54
C ILE A 9 18.68 36.01 -2.16
N ALA A 10 17.83 34.99 -2.09
CA ALA A 10 17.37 34.44 -0.82
C ALA A 10 18.59 34.01 0.01
N LEU A 11 18.63 34.43 1.28
CA LEU A 11 19.71 34.03 2.19
C LEU A 11 19.76 32.50 2.26
N PRO A 12 20.94 31.87 2.22
CA PRO A 12 21.06 30.40 2.25
C PRO A 12 20.28 29.76 3.41
N GLY A 13 20.24 30.44 4.56
CA GLY A 13 19.43 30.03 5.70
C GLY A 13 17.92 30.06 5.43
N ALA A 14 17.41 31.10 4.76
CA ALA A 14 16.00 31.20 4.40
C ALA A 14 15.58 30.12 3.39
N THR A 15 16.41 29.85 2.38
CA THR A 15 16.19 28.75 1.43
C THR A 15 16.15 27.39 2.14
N ALA A 16 17.12 27.14 3.03
CA ALA A 16 17.17 25.88 3.78
C ALA A 16 15.94 25.69 4.70
N GLN A 17 15.45 26.77 5.32
CA GLN A 17 14.23 26.72 6.13
C GLN A 17 12.97 26.50 5.29
N ALA A 18 12.87 27.12 4.11
CA ALA A 18 11.77 26.89 3.17
C ALA A 18 11.75 25.42 2.71
N ASP A 19 12.89 24.86 2.34
CA ASP A 19 12.99 23.44 1.95
C ASP A 19 12.60 22.49 3.09
N ALA A 20 13.01 22.84 4.32
CA ALA A 20 12.64 22.08 5.52
C ALA A 20 11.13 22.12 5.77
N LEU A 21 10.50 23.28 5.63
CA LEU A 21 9.05 23.44 5.74
C LEU A 21 8.32 22.63 4.66
N THR A 22 8.74 22.73 3.40
CA THR A 22 8.16 21.95 2.29
C THR A 22 8.21 20.45 2.56
N ARG A 23 9.35 19.93 3.04
CA ARG A 23 9.47 18.52 3.44
C ARG A 23 8.52 18.15 4.58
N ALA A 24 8.40 19.01 5.59
CA ALA A 24 7.50 18.78 6.72
C ALA A 24 6.03 18.76 6.29
N VAL A 25 5.62 19.69 5.42
CA VAL A 25 4.25 19.73 4.86
C VAL A 25 3.97 18.48 4.02
N HIS A 26 4.90 18.07 3.15
CA HIS A 26 4.76 16.84 2.38
C HIS A 26 4.70 15.59 3.28
N ALA A 27 5.48 15.53 4.36
CA ALA A 27 5.40 14.43 5.31
C ALA A 27 4.05 14.41 6.03
N ALA A 28 3.57 15.57 6.50
CA ALA A 28 2.29 15.67 7.21
C ALA A 28 1.09 15.30 6.32
N ALA A 29 1.08 15.76 5.06
CA ALA A 29 0.03 15.40 4.11
C ALA A 29 0.05 13.90 3.78
N PHE A 30 1.23 13.32 3.60
CA PHE A 30 1.38 11.87 3.43
C PHE A 30 0.88 11.09 4.64
N ASP A 31 1.23 11.52 5.85
CA ASP A 31 0.78 10.87 7.08
C ASP A 31 -0.73 10.99 7.30
N ALA A 32 -1.32 12.12 6.93
CA ALA A 32 -2.77 12.32 6.96
C ALA A 32 -3.49 11.37 5.99
N LEU A 33 -2.99 11.25 4.76
CA LEU A 33 -3.53 10.32 3.76
C LEU A 33 -3.37 8.85 4.18
N LEU A 34 -2.28 8.51 4.87
CA LEU A 34 -2.08 7.15 5.39
C LEU A 34 -2.83 6.85 6.69
N ALA A 35 -3.34 7.86 7.39
CA ALA A 35 -3.95 7.67 8.71
C ALA A 35 -5.11 6.66 8.67
N ARG A 36 -5.99 6.76 7.66
CA ARG A 36 -7.15 5.86 7.50
C ARG A 36 -6.73 4.42 7.25
N VAL A 37 -5.72 4.20 6.40
CA VAL A 37 -5.10 2.88 6.15
C VAL A 37 -4.53 2.31 7.45
N ARG A 38 -3.71 3.10 8.16
CA ARG A 38 -3.11 2.67 9.43
C ARG A 38 -4.15 2.30 10.48
N VAL A 39 -5.29 3.01 10.53
CA VAL A 39 -6.41 2.67 11.42
C VAL A 39 -7.05 1.35 11.03
N ALA A 40 -7.31 1.11 9.75
CA ALA A 40 -7.87 -0.15 9.26
C ALA A 40 -6.95 -1.36 9.53
N LEU A 41 -5.63 -1.13 9.53
CA LEU A 41 -4.62 -2.15 9.81
C LEU A 41 -4.41 -2.47 11.30
N ARG A 42 -5.00 -1.69 12.22
CA ARG A 42 -4.84 -1.93 13.66
C ARG A 42 -5.41 -3.29 14.04
N GLY A 43 -4.54 -4.14 14.61
CA GLY A 43 -4.95 -5.46 15.07
C GLY A 43 -5.12 -6.50 13.96
N VAL A 44 -4.81 -6.15 12.69
CA VAL A 44 -4.88 -7.11 11.58
C VAL A 44 -4.07 -8.36 11.89
N ALA A 45 -2.85 -8.23 12.42
CA ALA A 45 -2.00 -9.36 12.82
C ALA A 45 -2.66 -10.35 13.80
N ALA A 46 -3.66 -9.89 14.57
CA ALA A 46 -4.34 -10.65 15.61
C ALA A 46 -5.78 -11.05 15.22
N LEU A 47 -6.17 -10.89 13.95
CA LEU A 47 -7.51 -11.28 13.50
C LEU A 47 -7.77 -12.78 13.73
N PRO A 48 -8.93 -13.14 14.30
CA PRO A 48 -9.26 -14.54 14.54
C PRO A 48 -9.37 -15.33 13.24
N GLU A 49 -9.65 -14.68 12.10
CA GLU A 49 -9.72 -15.28 10.77
C GLU A 49 -8.45 -16.05 10.38
N TRP A 50 -7.28 -15.60 10.82
CA TRP A 50 -6.01 -16.32 10.58
C TRP A 50 -5.96 -17.67 11.30
N ARG A 51 -6.64 -17.75 12.44
CA ARG A 51 -6.66 -18.91 13.34
C ARG A 51 -7.94 -19.74 13.22
N LYS A 52 -8.93 -19.31 12.43
CA LYS A 52 -10.15 -20.09 12.19
C LYS A 52 -9.76 -21.40 11.54
N GLY A 53 -9.70 -22.45 12.35
CA GLY A 53 -9.66 -23.81 11.85
C GLY A 53 -10.96 -24.06 11.10
N GLY A 54 -10.85 -24.57 9.87
CA GLY A 54 -11.96 -25.32 9.31
C GLY A 54 -12.38 -26.33 10.38
N SER A 55 -13.66 -26.39 10.70
CA SER A 55 -14.18 -27.40 11.60
C SER A 55 -13.91 -28.78 10.99
N GLU A 56 -12.73 -29.35 11.25
CA GLU A 56 -12.42 -30.77 11.11
C GLU A 56 -12.79 -31.50 12.41
N GLY A 57 -13.94 -31.17 13.01
CA GLY A 57 -14.25 -31.63 14.38
C GLY A 57 -15.71 -31.64 14.82
N GLY A 58 -16.68 -31.40 13.95
CA GLY A 58 -18.04 -31.86 14.17
C GLY A 58 -18.16 -33.28 13.63
N ALA A 59 -18.32 -34.29 14.48
CA ALA A 59 -18.48 -35.68 14.09
C ALA A 59 -19.53 -35.83 12.96
N GLY A 60 -19.07 -36.04 11.72
CA GLY A 60 -19.91 -36.48 10.59
C GLY A 60 -20.23 -35.50 9.45
N GLY A 61 -19.55 -34.36 9.29
CA GLY A 61 -19.83 -33.41 8.19
C GLY A 61 -18.76 -33.42 7.08
N LEU A 62 -19.13 -33.85 5.87
CA LEU A 62 -18.34 -33.81 4.63
C LEU A 62 -17.52 -32.51 4.49
N ALA A 63 -16.24 -32.65 4.08
CA ALA A 63 -15.40 -31.53 3.64
C ALA A 63 -16.07 -30.86 2.42
N LEU A 64 -16.86 -29.82 2.67
CA LEU A 64 -17.43 -29.01 1.61
C LEU A 64 -16.29 -28.31 0.88
N PRO A 65 -16.32 -28.24 -0.47
CA PRO A 65 -15.34 -27.47 -1.21
C PRO A 65 -15.33 -26.03 -0.69
N SER A 66 -14.15 -25.51 -0.39
CA SER A 66 -13.97 -24.10 -0.05
C SER A 66 -14.46 -23.25 -1.21
N PHE A 67 -15.64 -22.64 -1.08
CA PHE A 67 -16.04 -21.51 -1.93
C PHE A 67 -14.93 -20.46 -1.84
N SER A 68 -14.57 -19.83 -2.97
CA SER A 68 -13.53 -18.79 -3.03
C SER A 68 -13.70 -17.81 -1.86
N ALA A 69 -12.67 -17.66 -1.02
CA ALA A 69 -12.70 -16.70 0.07
C ALA A 69 -12.93 -15.29 -0.51
N TYR A 70 -13.83 -14.54 0.12
CA TYR A 70 -14.05 -13.13 -0.24
C TYR A 70 -13.16 -12.25 0.64
N PRO A 71 -12.68 -11.10 0.11
CA PRO A 71 -11.85 -10.20 0.89
C PRO A 71 -12.57 -9.71 2.14
N LEU A 72 -11.88 -9.68 3.27
CA LEU A 72 -12.43 -9.21 4.55
C LEU A 72 -12.70 -7.71 4.53
N ALA A 73 -13.64 -7.28 5.37
CA ALA A 73 -14.10 -5.89 5.41
C ALA A 73 -12.99 -4.85 5.63
N TYR A 74 -11.91 -5.22 6.35
CA TYR A 74 -10.79 -4.29 6.58
C TYR A 74 -10.05 -3.97 5.27
N VAL A 75 -9.83 -4.96 4.40
CA VAL A 75 -9.08 -4.79 3.17
C VAL A 75 -9.93 -4.15 2.08
N THR A 76 -11.24 -4.47 2.05
CA THR A 76 -12.18 -3.79 1.15
C THR A 76 -12.31 -2.31 1.52
N ALA A 77 -12.42 -1.97 2.80
CA ALA A 77 -12.48 -0.58 3.24
C ALA A 77 -11.19 0.21 2.93
N MET A 78 -10.02 -0.44 3.01
CA MET A 78 -8.77 0.16 2.53
C MET A 78 -8.79 0.36 1.01
N GLY A 79 -9.22 -0.64 0.25
CA GLY A 79 -9.30 -0.57 -1.20
C GLY A 79 -10.22 0.54 -1.68
N GLU A 80 -11.44 0.62 -1.14
CA GLU A 80 -12.40 1.69 -1.39
C GLU A 80 -11.80 3.07 -1.11
N TYR A 81 -11.13 3.22 0.04
CA TYR A 81 -10.47 4.49 0.35
C TYR A 81 -9.35 4.83 -0.65
N LEU A 82 -8.49 3.88 -1.01
CA LEU A 82 -7.41 4.14 -1.98
C LEU A 82 -7.97 4.53 -3.36
N MET A 83 -9.12 3.98 -3.74
CA MET A 83 -9.82 4.37 -4.98
C MET A 83 -10.40 5.79 -4.94
N GLU A 84 -10.60 6.37 -3.75
CA GLU A 84 -11.02 7.77 -3.55
C GLU A 84 -9.83 8.76 -3.55
N VAL A 85 -8.59 8.28 -3.35
CA VAL A 85 -7.40 9.14 -3.23
C VAL A 85 -7.16 10.01 -4.46
N PRO A 86 -7.29 9.53 -5.72
CA PRO A 86 -7.12 10.38 -6.89
C PRO A 86 -8.00 11.63 -6.85
N GLN A 87 -9.29 11.49 -6.51
CA GLN A 87 -10.22 12.63 -6.45
C GLN A 87 -9.88 13.57 -5.27
N LEU A 88 -9.38 13.04 -4.16
CA LEU A 88 -8.89 13.87 -3.05
C LEU A 88 -7.67 14.69 -3.45
N LEU A 89 -6.75 14.12 -4.22
CA LEU A 89 -5.57 14.84 -4.71
C LEU A 89 -5.96 15.96 -5.68
N GLU A 90 -6.88 15.69 -6.61
CA GLU A 90 -7.43 16.72 -7.51
C GLU A 90 -8.05 17.89 -6.74
N LEU A 91 -8.83 17.60 -5.69
CA LEU A 91 -9.44 18.62 -4.84
C LEU A 91 -8.39 19.45 -4.09
N LEU A 92 -7.41 18.80 -3.44
CA LEU A 92 -6.37 19.48 -2.67
C LEU A 92 -5.49 20.39 -3.55
N MET A 93 -5.21 19.95 -4.78
CA MET A 93 -4.34 20.67 -5.70
C MET A 93 -5.07 21.78 -6.46
N SER A 94 -6.39 21.66 -6.66
CA SER A 94 -7.21 22.75 -7.21
C SER A 94 -7.42 23.88 -6.19
N ASP A 95 -7.68 23.58 -4.91
CA ASP A 95 -7.85 24.59 -3.86
C ASP A 95 -6.57 25.39 -3.56
N ALA A 96 -5.39 24.76 -3.65
CA ALA A 96 -4.10 25.43 -3.44
C ALA A 96 -3.85 26.58 -4.43
N SER A 97 -4.43 26.48 -5.65
CA SER A 97 -4.31 27.51 -6.67
C SER A 97 -5.12 28.78 -6.38
N GLY A 98 -6.16 28.69 -5.55
CA GLY A 98 -6.94 29.83 -5.07
C GLY A 98 -6.25 30.65 -3.96
N MET A 99 -5.35 30.02 -3.18
CA MET A 99 -4.63 30.69 -2.09
C MET A 99 -3.33 31.36 -2.55
N ALA A 100 -2.74 30.92 -3.67
CA ALA A 100 -1.56 31.56 -4.27
C ALA A 100 -1.91 32.73 -5.22
N GLY A 101 -3.20 32.97 -5.50
CA GLY A 101 -3.71 33.95 -6.47
C GLY A 101 -3.71 35.43 -6.04
N GLY A 102 -2.84 35.83 -5.10
CA GLY A 102 -2.70 37.23 -4.66
C GLY A 102 -1.79 38.11 -5.52
N SER A 103 -1.31 37.63 -6.68
CA SER A 103 -0.44 38.40 -7.58
C SER A 103 -1.13 38.64 -8.93
N GLU A 104 -2.14 39.51 -8.92
CA GLU A 104 -2.55 40.22 -10.13
C GLU A 104 -1.35 41.06 -10.63
N GLY A 105 -0.80 40.69 -11.80
CA GLY A 105 0.09 41.59 -12.54
C GLY A 105 1.23 40.90 -13.27
N GLY A 106 1.01 40.61 -14.56
CA GLY A 106 2.11 40.57 -15.53
C GLY A 106 2.05 39.44 -16.54
N ALA A 107 1.44 39.75 -17.69
CA ALA A 107 1.75 39.31 -19.05
C ALA A 107 2.71 38.11 -19.24
N GLY A 108 2.16 37.01 -19.78
CA GLY A 108 2.91 35.92 -20.38
C GLY A 108 2.01 34.70 -20.57
N GLY A 109 1.38 34.56 -21.74
CA GLY A 109 0.48 33.45 -22.10
C GLY A 109 1.19 32.11 -22.33
N GLU A 110 2.17 31.78 -21.50
CA GLU A 110 2.86 30.49 -21.42
C GLU A 110 2.45 29.82 -20.10
N SER A 111 1.54 28.86 -19.99
CA SER A 111 0.37 28.41 -20.75
C SER A 111 -0.35 27.55 -19.70
N SER A 112 -1.66 27.73 -19.46
CA SER A 112 -2.44 26.92 -18.49
C SER A 112 -2.09 25.43 -18.58
N ALA A 113 -1.94 24.94 -19.80
CA ALA A 113 -1.64 23.54 -20.11
C ALA A 113 -0.34 23.02 -19.45
N ALA A 114 0.74 23.82 -19.37
CA ALA A 114 1.98 23.38 -18.74
C ALA A 114 1.86 23.31 -17.20
N GLN A 115 1.03 24.18 -16.62
CA GLN A 115 0.72 24.13 -15.19
C GLN A 115 -0.23 22.97 -14.87
N ASP A 116 -1.17 22.67 -15.77
CA ASP A 116 -2.08 21.54 -15.65
C ASP A 116 -1.32 20.21 -15.76
N GLU A 117 -0.42 20.06 -16.73
CA GLU A 117 0.45 18.87 -16.87
C GLU A 117 1.34 18.65 -15.63
N ALA A 118 1.97 19.72 -15.09
CA ALA A 118 2.76 19.62 -13.87
C ALA A 118 1.93 19.23 -12.64
N ARG A 119 0.65 19.62 -12.58
CA ARG A 119 -0.27 19.21 -11.52
C ARG A 119 -0.64 17.74 -11.66
N GLU A 120 -0.92 17.28 -12.87
CA GLU A 120 -1.20 15.87 -13.15
C GLU A 120 -0.02 14.98 -12.79
N GLU A 121 1.21 15.37 -13.16
CA GLU A 121 2.44 14.64 -12.81
C GLU A 121 2.64 14.58 -11.29
N LEU A 122 2.44 15.71 -10.60
CA LEU A 122 2.54 15.76 -9.14
C LEU A 122 1.44 14.93 -8.46
N ALA A 123 0.20 14.95 -8.97
CA ALA A 123 -0.89 14.11 -8.48
C ALA A 123 -0.57 12.62 -8.66
N ALA A 124 -0.05 12.23 -9.82
CA ALA A 124 0.39 10.85 -10.09
C ALA A 124 1.52 10.41 -9.14
N ALA A 125 2.51 11.27 -8.90
CA ALA A 125 3.59 10.99 -7.96
C ALA A 125 3.08 10.86 -6.51
N TRP A 126 2.09 11.66 -6.12
CA TRP A 126 1.43 11.55 -4.82
C TRP A 126 0.61 10.27 -4.70
N LEU A 127 -0.13 9.89 -5.74
CA LEU A 127 -0.91 8.67 -5.78
C LEU A 127 0.00 7.45 -5.62
N ASP A 128 1.06 7.37 -6.42
CA ASP A 128 2.07 6.31 -6.32
C ASP A 128 2.65 6.22 -4.91
N ARG A 129 3.06 7.37 -4.35
CA ARG A 129 3.62 7.44 -2.99
C ARG A 129 2.63 6.94 -1.93
N VAL A 130 1.38 7.38 -1.96
CA VAL A 130 0.35 7.03 -0.97
C VAL A 130 -0.02 5.55 -1.06
N VAL A 131 -0.25 5.04 -2.26
CA VAL A 131 -0.63 3.63 -2.49
C VAL A 131 0.54 2.70 -2.15
N SER A 132 1.77 3.05 -2.55
CA SER A 132 2.98 2.31 -2.15
C SER A 132 3.20 2.35 -0.64
N GLY A 133 2.98 3.50 0.00
CA GLY A 133 3.03 3.63 1.46
C GLY A 133 1.98 2.76 2.16
N ALA A 134 0.77 2.65 1.60
CA ALA A 134 -0.30 1.80 2.12
C ALA A 134 0.06 0.32 2.00
N ALA A 135 0.64 -0.08 0.86
CA ALA A 135 1.14 -1.42 0.63
C ALA A 135 2.26 -1.81 1.61
N GLY A 136 3.20 -0.89 1.86
CA GLY A 136 4.25 -1.07 2.87
C GLY A 136 3.67 -1.26 4.28
N ALA A 137 2.76 -0.38 4.68
CA ALA A 137 2.09 -0.51 5.98
C ALA A 137 1.30 -1.82 6.12
N TYR A 138 0.67 -2.29 5.03
CA TYR A 138 -0.04 -3.56 5.02
C TYR A 138 0.91 -4.74 5.14
N ALA A 139 2.01 -4.75 4.39
CA ALA A 139 3.05 -5.77 4.50
C ALA A 139 3.64 -5.83 5.92
N ASP A 140 3.93 -4.69 6.53
CA ASP A 140 4.41 -4.60 7.92
C ASP A 140 3.39 -5.17 8.92
N ALA A 141 2.10 -4.86 8.74
CA ALA A 141 1.04 -5.40 9.58
C ALA A 141 0.92 -6.93 9.45
N LEU A 142 1.07 -7.46 8.23
CA LEU A 142 1.02 -8.91 7.96
C LEU A 142 2.26 -9.64 8.47
N ALA A 143 3.43 -9.00 8.49
CA ALA A 143 4.64 -9.55 9.09
C ALA A 143 4.47 -9.81 10.61
N GLY A 144 3.50 -9.16 11.25
CA GLY A 144 3.13 -9.41 12.65
C GLY A 144 2.26 -10.66 12.88
N VAL A 145 1.77 -11.33 11.83
CA VAL A 145 0.96 -12.55 11.96
C VAL A 145 1.86 -13.69 12.43
N THR A 146 1.57 -14.22 13.62
CA THR A 146 2.38 -15.27 14.28
C THR A 146 1.79 -16.66 14.19
N GLU A 147 0.50 -16.77 13.85
CA GLU A 147 -0.22 -18.05 13.71
C GLU A 147 -1.18 -17.96 12.53
N LEU A 148 -1.04 -18.90 11.59
CA LEU A 148 -1.83 -18.96 10.36
C LEU A 148 -2.20 -20.41 10.04
N THR A 149 -3.49 -20.70 10.07
CA THR A 149 -4.06 -22.00 9.68
C THR A 149 -4.13 -22.14 8.16
N ALA A 150 -4.41 -23.34 7.64
CA ALA A 150 -4.60 -23.54 6.20
C ALA A 150 -5.74 -22.67 5.64
N GLN A 151 -6.90 -22.65 6.33
CA GLN A 151 -8.02 -21.80 5.92
C GLN A 151 -7.71 -20.31 6.09
N GLY A 152 -7.05 -19.93 7.19
CA GLY A 152 -6.58 -18.56 7.39
C GLY A 152 -5.61 -18.11 6.30
N GLY A 153 -4.75 -19.00 5.80
CA GLY A 153 -3.85 -18.75 4.69
C GLY A 153 -4.57 -18.52 3.36
N VAL A 154 -5.62 -19.29 3.07
CA VAL A 154 -6.49 -19.06 1.90
C VAL A 154 -7.22 -17.72 2.01
N GLN A 155 -7.72 -17.37 3.19
CA GLN A 155 -8.34 -16.07 3.43
C GLN A 155 -7.34 -14.92 3.23
N LEU A 156 -6.13 -15.05 3.79
CA LEU A 156 -5.09 -14.05 3.65
C LEU A 156 -4.66 -13.87 2.18
N ALA A 157 -4.57 -14.97 1.43
CA ALA A 157 -4.29 -14.91 0.00
C ALA A 157 -5.36 -14.11 -0.77
N ALA A 158 -6.64 -14.33 -0.48
CA ALA A 158 -7.75 -13.58 -1.08
C ALA A 158 -7.74 -12.10 -0.69
N ASP A 159 -7.45 -11.79 0.58
CA ASP A 159 -7.35 -10.40 1.06
C ASP A 159 -6.21 -9.66 0.35
N VAL A 160 -5.05 -10.29 0.22
CA VAL A 160 -3.89 -9.71 -0.47
C VAL A 160 -4.12 -9.62 -1.98
N GLU A 161 -4.72 -10.61 -2.62
CA GLU A 161 -5.10 -10.57 -4.04
C GLU A 161 -6.00 -9.37 -4.34
N TYR A 162 -7.03 -9.15 -3.52
CA TYR A 162 -7.90 -7.98 -3.67
C TYR A 162 -7.09 -6.68 -3.58
N PHE A 163 -6.21 -6.55 -2.59
CA PHE A 163 -5.39 -5.36 -2.43
C PHE A 163 -4.44 -5.14 -3.63
N CYS A 164 -3.79 -6.19 -4.13
CA CYS A 164 -2.96 -6.14 -5.34
C CYS A 164 -3.76 -5.72 -6.58
N ASN A 165 -5.01 -6.16 -6.71
CA ASN A 165 -5.90 -5.75 -7.79
C ASN A 165 -6.26 -4.25 -7.69
N VAL A 166 -6.49 -3.74 -6.47
CA VAL A 166 -6.69 -2.29 -6.24
C VAL A 166 -5.45 -1.50 -6.65
N MET A 167 -4.26 -1.92 -6.23
CA MET A 167 -3.01 -1.26 -6.64
C MET A 167 -2.86 -1.24 -8.16
N SER A 168 -3.14 -2.37 -8.82
CA SER A 168 -3.07 -2.49 -10.28
C SER A 168 -4.09 -1.56 -10.98
N ALA A 169 -5.30 -1.42 -10.42
CA ALA A 169 -6.30 -0.49 -10.92
C ALA A 169 -5.89 0.98 -10.77
N LEU A 170 -5.05 1.28 -9.77
CA LEU A 170 -4.43 2.59 -9.55
C LEU A 170 -3.08 2.75 -10.28
N HIS A 171 -2.71 1.79 -11.13
CA HIS A 171 -1.45 1.75 -11.88
C HIS A 171 -0.18 1.73 -11.01
N VAL A 172 -0.29 1.25 -9.77
CA VAL A 172 0.84 1.08 -8.84
C VAL A 172 1.21 -0.39 -8.76
N MET A 173 2.51 -0.68 -8.85
CA MET A 173 3.00 -2.06 -8.81
C MET A 173 2.94 -2.61 -7.38
N PRO A 174 2.36 -3.79 -7.14
CA PRO A 174 2.42 -4.43 -5.83
C PRO A 174 3.86 -4.77 -5.41
N PRO A 175 4.23 -4.56 -4.15
CA PRO A 175 5.57 -4.91 -3.67
C PRO A 175 5.77 -6.43 -3.62
N PRO A 176 7.01 -6.94 -3.80
CA PRO A 176 7.31 -8.37 -3.81
C PRO A 176 6.83 -9.13 -2.56
N ALA A 177 6.84 -8.49 -1.39
CA ALA A 177 6.32 -9.07 -0.16
C ALA A 177 4.84 -9.47 -0.29
N LEU A 178 3.98 -8.58 -0.78
CA LEU A 178 2.56 -8.88 -0.94
C LEU A 178 2.32 -9.95 -2.01
N LEU A 179 3.04 -9.89 -3.14
CA LEU A 179 2.96 -10.95 -4.16
C LEU A 179 3.37 -12.32 -3.62
N THR A 180 4.39 -12.35 -2.75
CA THR A 180 4.83 -13.58 -2.07
C THR A 180 3.73 -14.12 -1.15
N ILE A 181 3.06 -13.26 -0.39
CA ILE A 181 1.94 -13.68 0.48
C ILE A 181 0.78 -14.20 -0.36
N GLN A 182 0.38 -13.47 -1.41
CA GLN A 182 -0.69 -13.89 -2.33
C GLN A 182 -0.43 -15.30 -2.89
N LEU A 183 0.80 -15.55 -3.33
CA LEU A 183 1.16 -16.81 -3.96
C LEU A 183 1.26 -17.96 -2.96
N PHE A 184 1.75 -17.72 -1.74
CA PHE A 184 2.14 -18.79 -0.81
C PHE A 184 1.22 -18.98 0.40
N ALA A 185 0.42 -17.98 0.80
CA ALA A 185 -0.36 -18.05 2.04
C ALA A 185 -1.36 -19.22 2.01
N GLY A 186 -2.01 -19.44 0.88
CA GLY A 186 -2.99 -20.52 0.68
C GLY A 186 -2.42 -21.87 0.23
N VAL A 187 -1.12 -21.97 -0.05
CA VAL A 187 -0.52 -23.21 -0.58
C VAL A 187 -0.64 -24.35 0.45
N PRO A 188 -1.12 -25.55 0.11
CA PRO A 188 -1.19 -26.67 1.04
C PRO A 188 0.15 -26.97 1.71
N ALA A 189 0.15 -27.33 3.00
CA ALA A 189 1.38 -27.54 3.76
C ALA A 189 2.31 -28.62 3.15
N ALA A 190 1.72 -29.65 2.52
CA ALA A 190 2.45 -30.71 1.85
C ALA A 190 3.24 -30.24 0.61
N GLU A 191 2.78 -29.16 -0.05
CA GLU A 191 3.37 -28.62 -1.28
C GLU A 191 4.25 -27.40 -1.01
N PHE A 192 4.08 -26.76 0.15
CA PHE A 192 4.71 -25.49 0.49
C PHE A 192 6.23 -25.51 0.39
N VAL A 193 6.89 -26.53 0.96
CA VAL A 193 8.36 -26.57 1.05
C VAL A 193 9.01 -26.66 -0.34
N GLU A 194 8.50 -27.54 -1.20
CA GLU A 194 9.02 -27.70 -2.56
C GLU A 194 8.75 -26.45 -3.41
N ALA A 195 7.54 -25.90 -3.34
CA ALA A 195 7.21 -24.66 -4.04
C ALA A 195 8.07 -23.48 -3.57
N ALA A 196 8.32 -23.38 -2.26
CA ALA A 196 9.12 -22.32 -1.67
C ALA A 196 10.58 -22.40 -2.12
N LYS A 197 11.18 -23.60 -2.12
CA LYS A 197 12.55 -23.81 -2.61
C LYS A 197 12.71 -23.46 -4.08
N ALA A 198 11.76 -23.88 -4.93
CA ALA A 198 11.77 -23.55 -6.34
C ALA A 198 11.72 -22.03 -6.57
N ALA A 199 10.77 -21.35 -5.91
CA ALA A 199 10.62 -19.91 -6.05
C ALA A 199 11.83 -19.11 -5.53
N LEU A 200 12.45 -19.55 -4.43
CA LEU A 200 13.70 -18.96 -3.92
C LEU A 200 14.86 -19.12 -4.91
N ALA A 201 14.96 -20.27 -5.59
CA ALA A 201 15.99 -20.51 -6.58
C ALA A 201 15.81 -19.63 -7.84
N GLU A 202 14.57 -19.33 -8.22
CA GLU A 202 14.23 -18.46 -9.34
C GLU A 202 14.36 -16.97 -9.02
N GLY A 203 14.42 -16.59 -7.73
CA GLY A 203 14.52 -15.19 -7.29
C GLY A 203 13.23 -14.39 -7.45
N GLY A 204 12.10 -15.06 -7.70
CA GLY A 204 10.79 -14.42 -7.96
C GLY A 204 10.00 -14.03 -6.70
N VAL A 205 10.56 -14.21 -5.50
CA VAL A 205 9.86 -14.05 -4.22
C VAL A 205 10.69 -13.30 -3.19
N ASP A 206 10.01 -12.64 -2.26
CA ASP A 206 10.64 -12.04 -1.09
C ASP A 206 10.96 -13.11 -0.03
N ALA A 207 12.25 -13.40 0.15
CA ALA A 207 12.70 -14.48 1.02
C ALA A 207 12.36 -14.26 2.51
N ALA A 208 12.33 -13.01 2.98
CA ALA A 208 12.01 -12.71 4.37
C ALA A 208 10.51 -12.98 4.65
N THR A 209 9.65 -12.53 3.74
CA THR A 209 8.20 -12.75 3.80
C THR A 209 7.86 -14.23 3.71
N LEU A 210 8.50 -14.98 2.80
CA LEU A 210 8.28 -16.41 2.66
C LEU A 210 8.65 -17.18 3.94
N LYS A 211 9.76 -16.81 4.60
CA LYS A 211 10.16 -17.38 5.90
C LYS A 211 9.19 -17.02 7.01
N SER A 212 8.75 -15.75 7.07
CA SER A 212 7.74 -15.31 8.04
C SER A 212 6.45 -16.11 7.91
N LEU A 213 6.02 -16.35 6.67
CA LEU A 213 4.82 -17.11 6.37
C LEU A 213 4.98 -18.59 6.76
N ALA A 214 6.12 -19.22 6.46
CA ALA A 214 6.43 -20.57 6.89
C ALA A 214 6.40 -20.70 8.42
N ALA A 215 7.00 -19.72 9.12
CA ALA A 215 7.03 -19.67 10.58
C ALA A 215 5.62 -19.53 11.18
N ALA A 216 4.80 -18.60 10.65
CA ALA A 216 3.41 -18.41 11.09
C ALA A 216 2.55 -19.66 10.89
N ARG A 217 2.88 -20.49 9.89
CA ARG A 217 2.18 -21.74 9.57
C ARG A 217 2.80 -22.98 10.24
N HIS A 218 3.83 -22.81 11.06
CA HIS A 218 4.61 -23.90 11.68
C HIS A 218 5.17 -24.91 10.68
N ILE A 219 5.57 -24.44 9.50
CA ILE A 219 6.20 -25.26 8.45
C ILE A 219 7.72 -25.09 8.55
N ALA A 220 8.45 -26.21 8.69
CA ALA A 220 9.90 -26.20 8.68
C ALA A 220 10.41 -25.94 7.26
N LEU A 221 10.96 -24.76 7.02
CA LEU A 221 11.63 -24.39 5.78
C LEU A 221 13.15 -24.35 6.03
N ASP A 222 13.82 -25.46 5.81
CA ASP A 222 15.28 -25.53 5.85
C ASP A 222 15.84 -24.71 4.67
N THR A 223 16.59 -23.67 4.99
CA THR A 223 17.26 -22.78 4.02
C THR A 223 18.61 -23.31 3.59
#